data_AF-A0A6I7LPK6-F1
#
_entry.id   AF-A0A6I7LPK6-F1
#
_cell.length_a   1.000
_cell.length_b   1.000
_cell.length_c   1.000
_cell.angle_alpha   90.00
_cell.angle_beta   90.00
_cell.angle_gamma   90.00
#
_symmetry.space_group_name_H-M   'P 1'
#
loop_
_entity.id
_entity.type
_entity.pdbx_description
1 polymer ?
#
loop_
_entity_poly.entity_id
_entity_poly.type
_entity_poly.pdbx_seq_one_letter_code
_entity_poly.pdbx_strand_id
1 'polypeptide(L)'
;MIPNDYLKIFWGMYKKTKENKLNWSKGTKANEFIAAVGFYIAVIQKNIESVDYNEYERIYFSLREQEGDEIDSFDITDDEKGFKEANELFLGARRSALKINEAVKELEKELGVDDEILEPPELTPPPDSEHPPEIKEDDDLPF
;
A
#
# COMPACT_ATOMS: atom_id res chain seq x y z
N MET A 1 -15.70 1.05 8.01
CA MET A 1 -15.85 2.54 8.09
C MET A 1 -15.13 3.04 9.34
N ILE A 2 -14.47 4.20 9.32
CA ILE A 2 -13.81 4.74 10.52
C ILE A 2 -14.89 5.23 11.51
N PRO A 3 -14.93 4.73 12.76
CA PRO A 3 -15.94 5.15 13.72
C PRO A 3 -15.81 6.64 14.08
N ASN A 4 -16.95 7.30 14.32
CA ASN A 4 -17.00 8.76 14.52
C ASN A 4 -16.11 9.25 15.68
N ASP A 5 -16.03 8.48 16.76
CA ASP A 5 -15.21 8.82 17.94
C ASP A 5 -13.71 8.80 17.63
N TYR A 6 -13.31 8.08 16.58
CA TYR A 6 -11.92 7.94 16.15
C TYR A 6 -11.53 8.88 15.02
N LEU A 7 -12.49 9.50 14.30
CA LEU A 7 -12.21 10.33 13.13
C LEU A 7 -11.18 11.43 13.42
N LYS A 8 -11.33 12.18 14.52
CA LYS A 8 -10.39 13.28 14.85
C LYS A 8 -8.98 12.77 15.11
N ILE A 9 -8.85 11.64 15.79
CA ILE A 9 -7.56 11.03 16.12
C ILE A 9 -6.90 10.52 14.85
N PHE A 10 -7.65 9.73 14.07
CA PHE A 10 -7.21 9.18 12.79
C PHE A 10 -6.73 10.29 11.85
N TRP A 11 -7.51 11.36 11.67
CA TRP A 11 -7.14 12.47 10.81
C TRP A 11 -5.92 13.26 11.31
N GLY A 12 -5.81 13.44 12.63
CA GLY A 12 -4.63 14.03 13.25
C GLY A 12 -3.37 13.22 12.97
N MET A 13 -3.46 11.89 13.07
CA MET A 13 -2.36 10.98 12.75
C MET A 13 -2.02 10.96 11.27
N TYR A 14 -3.02 10.90 10.40
CA TYR A 14 -2.87 10.96 8.96
C TYR A 14 -2.10 12.21 8.54
N LYS A 15 -2.53 13.38 9.01
CA LYS A 15 -1.87 14.65 8.74
C LYS A 15 -0.42 14.67 9.24
N LYS A 16 -0.18 14.29 10.51
CA LYS A 16 1.17 14.27 11.07
C LYS A 16 2.09 13.28 10.38
N THR A 17 1.56 12.15 9.90
CA THR A 17 2.33 11.15 9.12
C THR A 17 2.76 11.73 7.78
N LYS A 18 1.84 12.37 7.04
CA LYS A 18 2.17 13.05 5.78
C LYS A 18 3.20 14.15 5.95
N GLU A 19 3.16 14.87 7.07
CA GLU A 19 4.14 15.90 7.42
C GLU A 19 5.45 15.33 8.00
N ASN A 20 5.59 14.00 8.09
CA ASN A 20 6.72 13.31 8.72
C ASN A 20 7.00 13.77 10.16
N LYS A 21 5.95 14.12 10.90
CA LYS A 21 5.99 14.56 12.31
C LYS A 21 5.56 13.47 13.29
N LEU A 22 5.09 12.32 12.79
CA LEU A 22 4.74 11.17 13.60
C LEU A 22 5.82 10.11 13.44
N ASN A 23 6.45 9.74 14.57
CA ASN A 23 7.52 8.75 14.59
C ASN A 23 6.90 7.35 14.63
N TRP A 24 6.87 6.71 13.47
CA TRP A 24 6.42 5.32 13.35
C TRP A 24 7.59 4.37 13.56
N SER A 25 7.30 3.22 14.15
CA SER A 25 8.24 2.11 14.31
C SER A 25 7.57 0.80 13.90
N LYS A 26 8.38 -0.22 13.63
CA LYS A 26 7.87 -1.56 13.36
C LYS A 26 7.20 -2.11 14.61
N GLY A 27 6.01 -2.68 14.44
CA GLY A 27 5.41 -3.54 15.43
C GLY A 27 6.06 -4.93 15.43
N THR A 28 5.37 -5.85 16.09
CA THR A 28 5.79 -7.25 16.23
C THR A 28 5.45 -8.09 14.99
N LYS A 29 4.42 -7.67 14.23
CA LYS A 29 3.98 -8.34 13.00
C LYS A 29 4.54 -7.63 11.76
N ALA A 30 4.70 -8.36 10.66
CA ALA A 30 5.35 -7.86 9.43
C ALA A 30 4.70 -6.60 8.83
N ASN A 31 3.38 -6.47 8.94
CA ASN A 31 2.59 -5.34 8.43
C ASN A 31 1.94 -4.55 9.57
N GLU A 32 2.60 -4.45 10.72
CA GLU A 32 2.14 -3.68 11.87
C GLU A 32 3.11 -2.52 12.10
N PHE A 33 2.56 -1.31 12.23
CA PHE A 33 3.33 -0.10 12.53
C PHE A 33 2.71 0.60 13.73
N ILE A 34 3.57 1.07 14.63
CA ILE A 34 3.16 1.66 15.90
C ILE A 34 3.74 3.06 16.05
N ALA A 35 2.95 3.95 16.65
CA ALA A 35 3.36 5.30 17.01
C ALA A 35 2.90 5.61 18.44
N ALA A 36 3.83 6.04 19.28
CA ALA A 36 3.51 6.56 20.61
C ALA A 36 2.88 7.96 20.47
N VAL A 37 1.69 8.14 21.06
CA VAL A 37 0.94 9.40 21.06
C VAL A 37 0.53 9.71 22.50
N GLY A 38 1.37 10.47 23.20
CA GLY A 38 1.19 10.74 24.62
C GLY A 38 1.34 9.46 25.45
N PHE A 39 0.31 9.10 26.21
CA PHE A 39 0.28 7.89 27.06
C PHE A 39 -0.27 6.66 26.33
N TYR A 40 -0.57 6.75 25.04
CA TYR A 40 -1.15 5.66 24.27
C TYR A 40 -0.26 5.28 23.09
N ILE A 41 -0.43 4.06 22.61
CA ILE A 41 0.18 3.56 21.40
C ILE A 41 -0.91 3.39 20.36
N ALA A 42 -0.76 4.08 19.23
CA ALA A 42 -1.62 3.86 18.09
C ALA A 42 -0.95 2.85 17.15
N VAL A 43 -1.73 1.87 16.69
CA VAL A 43 -1.28 0.79 15.83
C VAL A 43 -2.08 0.85 14.54
N ILE A 44 -1.39 0.76 13.40
CA ILE A 44 -2.01 0.50 12.11
C ILE A 44 -1.45 -0.78 11.52
N GLN A 45 -2.33 -1.69 11.14
CA GLN A 45 -1.97 -3.00 10.60
C GLN A 45 -2.72 -3.27 9.30
N LYS A 46 -2.03 -3.82 8.30
CA LYS A 46 -2.65 -4.29 7.05
C LYS A 46 -2.51 -5.81 6.91
N ASN A 47 -3.64 -6.50 6.75
CA ASN A 47 -3.71 -7.94 6.56
C ASN A 47 -4.34 -8.26 5.21
N ILE A 48 -4.02 -9.44 4.68
CA ILE A 48 -4.73 -10.06 3.56
C ILE A 48 -5.47 -11.24 4.16
N GLU A 49 -6.79 -11.23 4.06
CA GLU A 49 -7.66 -12.32 4.50
C GLU A 49 -8.24 -13.01 3.28
N SER A 50 -8.17 -14.34 3.24
CA SER A 50 -8.78 -15.14 2.17
C SER A 50 -10.10 -15.74 2.66
N VAL A 51 -11.18 -15.43 1.95
CA VAL A 51 -12.52 -16.01 2.20
C VAL A 51 -13.05 -16.52 0.86
N ASP A 52 -13.39 -17.80 0.79
CA ASP A 52 -13.97 -18.44 -0.39
C ASP A 52 -13.19 -18.18 -1.70
N TYR A 53 -11.86 -18.34 -1.66
CA TYR A 53 -10.92 -18.09 -2.78
C TYR A 53 -10.78 -16.63 -3.22
N ASN A 54 -11.43 -15.69 -2.54
CA ASN A 54 -11.22 -14.26 -2.73
C ASN A 54 -10.27 -13.73 -1.66
N GLU A 55 -9.31 -12.89 -2.06
CA GLU A 55 -8.43 -12.18 -1.14
C GLU A 55 -8.97 -10.77 -0.89
N TYR A 56 -9.06 -10.41 0.39
CA TYR A 56 -9.51 -9.11 0.84
C TYR A 56 -8.41 -8.45 1.67
N GLU A 57 -8.07 -7.21 1.31
CA GLU A 57 -7.19 -6.40 2.14
C GLU A 57 -8.00 -5.81 3.29
N ARG A 58 -7.50 -5.97 4.51
CA ARG A 58 -8.08 -5.37 5.72
C ARG A 58 -7.08 -4.48 6.40
N ILE A 59 -7.53 -3.29 6.80
CA ILE A 59 -6.74 -2.38 7.61
C ILE A 59 -7.38 -2.26 8.97
N TYR A 60 -6.59 -2.57 9.99
CA TYR A 60 -6.98 -2.44 11.39
C TYR A 60 -6.29 -1.24 12.00
N PHE A 61 -7.05 -0.48 12.77
CA PHE A 61 -6.51 0.55 13.66
C PHE A 61 -6.80 0.14 15.10
N SER A 62 -5.76 0.04 15.92
CA SER A 62 -5.89 -0.29 17.35
C SER A 62 -5.32 0.83 18.21
N LEU A 63 -5.94 1.06 19.36
CA LEU A 63 -5.35 1.79 20.47
C LEU A 63 -4.88 0.82 21.54
N ARG A 64 -3.67 1.04 22.04
CA ARG A 64 -3.08 0.25 23.11
C ARG A 64 -2.58 1.16 24.24
N GLU A 65 -2.52 0.60 25.44
CA GLU A 65 -1.80 1.21 26.56
C GLU A 65 -0.29 1.16 26.33
N GLN A 66 0.49 1.89 27.15
CA GLN A 66 1.97 1.86 27.04
C GLN A 66 2.55 0.47 27.30
N GLU A 67 1.86 -0.34 28.11
CA GLU A 67 2.26 -1.72 28.42
C GLU A 67 1.99 -2.68 27.25
N GLY A 68 1.24 -2.23 26.24
CA GLY A 68 0.97 -2.97 25.01
C GLY A 68 -0.38 -3.68 24.98
N ASP A 69 -1.18 -3.57 26.05
CA ASP A 69 -2.54 -4.12 26.09
C ASP A 69 -3.46 -3.34 25.14
N GLU A 70 -4.24 -4.07 24.34
CA GLU A 70 -5.23 -3.47 23.44
C GLU A 70 -6.42 -2.93 24.23
N ILE A 71 -6.68 -1.63 24.06
CA ILE A 71 -7.83 -0.94 24.64
C ILE A 71 -9.03 -1.13 23.72
N ASP A 72 -8.83 -0.89 22.43
CA ASP A 72 -9.87 -0.98 21.42
C ASP A 72 -9.24 -1.16 20.03
N SER A 73 -10.01 -1.74 19.11
CA SER A 73 -9.61 -1.89 17.72
C SER A 73 -10.81 -1.89 16.80
N PHE A 74 -10.61 -1.37 15.59
CA PHE A 74 -11.63 -1.41 14.55
C PHE A 74 -11.04 -1.71 13.19
N ASP A 75 -11.87 -2.39 12.42
CA ASP A 75 -11.72 -2.67 11.00
C ASP A 75 -12.06 -1.42 10.16
N ILE A 76 -11.30 -1.21 9.09
CA ILE A 76 -11.60 -0.22 8.06
C ILE A 76 -11.69 -0.95 6.70
N THR A 77 -12.79 -1.62 6.39
CA THR A 77 -13.00 -2.28 5.08
C THR A 77 -14.17 -1.77 4.26
N ASP A 78 -15.24 -1.30 4.91
CA ASP A 78 -16.55 -1.16 4.22
C ASP A 78 -16.80 0.16 3.49
N ASP A 79 -15.84 1.09 3.52
CA ASP A 79 -15.98 2.41 2.88
C ASP A 79 -14.75 2.67 2.01
N GLU A 80 -14.96 2.84 0.70
CA GLU A 80 -13.88 3.02 -0.28
C GLU A 80 -12.98 4.22 0.09
N LYS A 81 -13.60 5.32 0.54
CA LYS A 81 -12.88 6.53 0.95
C LYS A 81 -12.06 6.29 2.22
N GLY A 82 -12.69 5.78 3.28
CA GLY A 82 -12.02 5.48 4.54
C GLY A 82 -10.91 4.45 4.38
N PHE A 83 -11.11 3.42 3.54
CA PHE A 83 -10.08 2.44 3.21
C PHE A 83 -8.90 3.09 2.51
N LYS A 84 -9.13 3.92 1.48
CA LYS A 84 -8.06 4.64 0.78
C LYS A 84 -7.22 5.50 1.73
N GLU A 85 -7.88 6.24 2.62
CA GLU A 85 -7.22 7.11 3.58
C GLU A 85 -6.43 6.32 4.63
N ALA A 86 -6.97 5.19 5.10
CA ALA A 86 -6.28 4.27 6.00
C ALA A 86 -5.08 3.60 5.33
N ASN A 87 -5.20 3.24 4.05
CA ASN A 87 -4.11 2.68 3.28
C ASN A 87 -2.99 3.72 3.06
N GLU A 88 -3.34 4.98 2.81
CA GLU A 88 -2.36 6.07 2.74
C GLU A 88 -1.65 6.30 4.09
N LEU A 89 -2.38 6.25 5.21
CA LEU A 89 -1.76 6.29 6.55
C LEU A 89 -0.80 5.12 6.76
N PHE A 90 -1.22 3.90 6.41
CA PHE A 90 -0.41 2.69 6.52
C PHE A 90 0.88 2.79 5.68
N LEU A 91 0.77 3.23 4.43
CA LEU A 91 1.93 3.40 3.55
C LEU A 91 2.88 4.49 4.07
N GLY A 92 2.33 5.59 4.62
CA GLY A 92 3.12 6.63 5.28
C GLY A 92 3.85 6.10 6.52
N ALA A 93 3.16 5.33 7.36
CA ALA A 93 3.73 4.68 8.53
C ALA A 93 4.85 3.72 8.15
N ARG A 94 4.63 2.88 7.13
CA ARG A 94 5.63 1.96 6.57
C ARG A 94 6.85 2.73 6.05
N ARG A 95 6.65 3.78 5.25
CA ARG A 95 7.74 4.59 4.70
C ARG A 95 8.60 5.22 5.79
N SER A 96 7.97 5.73 6.84
CA SER A 96 8.64 6.31 8.01
C SER A 96 9.40 5.24 8.81
N ALA A 97 8.72 4.18 9.25
CA ALA A 97 9.30 3.13 10.09
C ALA A 97 10.42 2.33 9.41
N LEU A 98 10.33 2.10 8.10
CA LEU A 98 11.32 1.38 7.32
C LEU A 98 12.38 2.29 6.70
N LYS A 99 12.34 3.61 6.96
CA LYS A 99 13.25 4.60 6.37
C LYS A 99 13.33 4.48 4.84
N ILE A 100 12.20 4.20 4.18
CA ILE A 100 12.15 3.95 2.73
C ILE A 100 12.70 5.13 1.95
N ASN A 101 12.41 6.36 2.37
CA ASN A 101 12.90 7.56 1.69
C ASN A 101 14.44 7.69 1.77
N GLU A 102 15.07 7.19 2.84
CA GLU A 102 16.54 7.17 2.95
C GLU A 102 17.11 6.11 2.00
N ALA A 103 16.54 4.90 2.01
CA ALA A 103 16.96 3.81 1.12
C ALA A 103 16.79 4.17 -0.36
N VAL A 104 15.69 4.84 -0.75
CA VAL A 104 15.48 5.30 -2.13
C VAL A 104 16.57 6.28 -2.56
N LYS A 105 16.89 7.28 -1.72
CA LYS A 105 17.96 8.25 -2.02
C LYS A 105 19.34 7.61 -2.13
N GLU A 106 19.62 6.61 -1.30
CA GLU A 106 20.86 5.85 -1.36
C GLU A 106 20.95 5.07 -2.68
N LEU A 107 19.86 4.42 -3.09
CA LEU A 107 19.80 3.72 -4.37
C LEU A 107 19.91 4.65 -5.58
N GLU A 108 19.23 5.80 -5.58
CA GLU A 108 19.35 6.82 -6.63
C GLU A 108 20.81 7.24 -6.83
N LYS A 109 21.51 7.50 -5.72
CA LYS A 109 22.94 7.86 -5.74
C LYS A 109 23.82 6.73 -6.28
N GLU A 110 23.63 5.49 -5.82
CA GLU A 110 24.44 4.34 -6.26
C GLU A 110 24.20 3.98 -7.74
N LEU A 111 22.97 4.19 -8.23
CA LEU A 111 22.61 3.96 -9.63
C LEU A 111 23.04 5.11 -10.55
N GLY A 112 23.52 6.24 -10.00
CA GLY A 112 23.84 7.44 -10.79
C GLY A 112 22.62 8.03 -11.48
N VAL A 113 21.43 7.86 -10.89
CA VAL A 113 20.20 8.51 -11.38
C VAL A 113 20.24 9.95 -10.87
N ASP A 114 20.82 10.83 -11.68
CA ASP A 114 20.63 12.26 -11.52
C ASP A 114 19.15 12.60 -11.84
N ASP A 115 18.64 13.76 -11.39
CA ASP A 115 17.23 14.22 -11.54
C ASP A 115 16.70 14.31 -13.00
N GLU A 116 17.40 13.74 -13.99
CA GLU A 116 16.83 13.43 -15.30
C GLU A 116 15.74 12.37 -15.13
N ILE A 117 14.50 12.79 -15.38
CA ILE A 117 13.35 11.89 -15.52
C ILE A 117 13.74 10.84 -16.57
N LEU A 118 14.10 9.64 -16.12
CA LEU A 118 14.23 8.49 -17.00
C LEU A 118 12.83 8.21 -17.54
N GLU A 119 12.59 8.57 -18.80
CA GLU A 119 11.38 8.15 -19.47
C GLU A 119 11.32 6.61 -19.40
N PRO A 120 10.19 6.02 -18.97
CA PRO A 120 10.06 4.58 -19.01
C PRO A 120 10.38 4.12 -20.43
N PRO A 121 11.15 3.02 -20.60
CA PRO A 121 11.54 2.57 -21.93
C PRO A 121 10.29 2.47 -22.79
N GLU A 122 10.31 3.09 -23.98
CA GLU A 122 9.24 2.93 -24.95
C GLU A 122 9.01 1.43 -25.12
N LEU A 123 7.81 0.97 -24.73
CA LEU A 123 7.39 -0.39 -25.00
C LEU A 123 7.29 -0.50 -26.51
N THR A 124 8.33 -1.00 -27.16
CA THR A 124 8.23 -1.37 -28.58
C THR A 124 7.08 -2.37 -28.65
N PRO A 125 6.01 -2.09 -29.41
CA PRO A 125 4.97 -3.07 -29.59
C PRO A 125 5.63 -4.38 -30.06
N PRO A 126 5.18 -5.55 -29.57
CA PRO A 126 5.66 -6.80 -30.12
C PRO A 126 5.54 -6.71 -31.65
N PRO A 127 6.54 -7.21 -32.40
CA PRO A 127 6.45 -7.20 -33.85
C PRO A 127 5.08 -7.75 -34.24
N ASP A 128 4.38 -7.04 -35.13
CA ASP A 128 3.07 -7.45 -35.65
C ASP A 128 3.14 -8.96 -35.82
N SER A 129 2.32 -9.67 -35.05
CA SER A 129 2.18 -11.10 -35.23
C SER A 129 1.83 -11.25 -36.70
N GLU A 130 2.79 -11.75 -37.49
CA GLU A 130 2.60 -12.01 -38.90
C GLU A 130 1.22 -12.64 -39.01
N HIS A 131 0.31 -11.95 -39.69
CA HIS A 131 -1.01 -12.50 -39.96
C HIS A 131 -0.78 -13.94 -40.41
N PRO A 132 -1.38 -14.94 -39.73
CA PRO A 132 -1.29 -16.30 -40.23
C PRO A 132 -1.74 -16.22 -41.70
N PRO A 133 -0.96 -16.79 -42.63
CA PRO A 133 -1.24 -16.65 -44.05
C PRO A 133 -2.71 -17.02 -44.28
N GLU A 134 -3.46 -16.16 -44.97
CA GLU A 134 -4.79 -16.48 -45.46
C GLU A 134 -4.67 -17.80 -46.23
N ILE A 135 -5.23 -18.86 -45.65
CA ILE A 135 -5.44 -20.11 -46.36
C ILE A 135 -6.42 -19.77 -47.47
N LYS A 136 -5.92 -19.61 -48.69
CA LYS A 136 -6.76 -19.62 -49.87
C LYS A 136 -7.38 -21.01 -49.94
N GLU A 137 -8.67 -21.10 -49.62
CA GLU A 137 -9.48 -22.25 -49.97
C GLU A 137 -9.62 -22.29 -51.50
N ASP A 138 -8.58 -22.76 -52.17
CA ASP A 138 -8.66 -23.27 -53.53
C ASP A 138 -8.35 -24.75 -53.44
N ASP A 139 -9.39 -25.56 -53.47
CA ASP A 139 -9.42 -26.72 -54.34
C ASP A 139 -10.86 -27.20 -54.49
N ASP A 140 -11.40 -26.86 -55.66
CA ASP A 140 -12.39 -27.63 -56.39
C ASP A 140 -12.23 -29.14 -56.11
N LEU A 141 -13.16 -29.69 -55.33
CA LEU A 141 -13.34 -31.14 -55.25
C LEU A 141 -13.93 -31.61 -56.60
N PRO A 142 -13.26 -32.49 -57.36
CA PRO A 142 -13.92 -33.16 -58.46
C PRO A 142 -14.98 -34.13 -57.92
N PHE A 143 -16.17 -34.06 -58.52
CA PHE A 143 -17.34 -34.93 -58.29
C PHE A 143 -17.04 -36.43 -58.45
#